data_AF-A0A2P1L4W3-F1
#
_entry.id   AF-A0A2P1L4W3-F1
#
_cell.length_a   1.000
_cell.length_b   1.000
_cell.length_c   1.000
_cell.angle_alpha   90.00
_cell.angle_beta   90.00
_cell.angle_gamma   90.00
#
_symmetry.space_group_name_H-M   'P 1'
#
loop_
_entity.id
_entity.type
_entity.pdbx_description
1 polymer ?
#
loop_
_entity_poly.entity_id
_entity_poly.type
_entity_poly.pdbx_seq_one_letter_code
_entity_poly.pdbx_strand_id
1 'polypeptide(L)'
;MTVLVGKENTGTTRLKKLETDPFEMSQILFKHLVLSNETEAYQGGAENLKALVGSDILKANEKHQNDPRHEYFKGHIVLIGKNPLSITDTGGALLRRVRLIKERPSMSARRGRIYYTGQEVNGKEI
;
A
#
# COMPACT_ATOMS: atom_id res chain seq x y z
N MET A 1 2.58 -2.58 13.83
CA MET A 1 1.82 -1.38 13.40
C MET A 1 0.47 -1.31 14.11
N THR A 2 -0.43 -2.27 13.91
CA THR A 2 -1.78 -2.27 14.51
C THR A 2 -1.78 -2.33 16.04
N VAL A 3 -0.79 -2.96 16.67
CA VAL A 3 -0.65 -3.01 18.14
C VAL A 3 -0.39 -1.62 18.75
N LEU A 4 0.22 -0.69 18.00
CA LEU A 4 0.53 0.66 18.48
C LEU A 4 -0.64 1.63 18.28
N VAL A 5 -1.40 1.47 17.20
CA VAL A 5 -2.46 2.41 16.80
C VAL A 5 -3.85 1.94 17.23
N GLY A 6 -4.05 0.64 17.46
CA GLY A 6 -5.35 0.03 17.71
C GLY A 6 -6.01 -0.44 16.41
N LYS A 7 -6.86 -1.47 16.52
CA LYS A 7 -7.53 -2.09 15.36
C LYS A 7 -8.58 -1.15 14.77
N GLU A 8 -9.29 -0.43 15.63
CA GLU A 8 -10.32 0.55 15.32
C GLU A 8 -9.75 1.77 14.57
N ASN A 9 -8.50 2.14 14.85
CA ASN A 9 -7.81 3.26 14.22
C ASN A 9 -6.95 2.85 13.01
N THR A 10 -6.94 1.55 12.68
CA THR A 10 -6.22 1.01 11.53
C THR A 10 -7.21 0.64 10.42
N GLY A 11 -7.00 1.17 9.22
CA GLY A 11 -7.68 0.76 7.99
C GLY A 11 -6.77 -0.11 7.11
N THR A 12 -7.38 -0.90 6.24
CA THR A 12 -6.67 -1.64 5.19
C THR A 12 -7.33 -1.39 3.86
N THR A 13 -6.55 -1.17 2.80
CA THR A 13 -7.05 -0.93 1.45
C THR A 13 -6.11 -1.53 0.39
N ARG A 14 -6.42 -1.27 -0.88
CA ARG A 14 -5.54 -1.47 -2.04
C ARG A 14 -5.62 -0.23 -2.91
N LEU A 15 -4.54 0.15 -3.59
CA LEU A 15 -4.51 1.34 -4.44
C LEU A 15 -5.60 1.30 -5.51
N LYS A 16 -5.80 0.17 -6.17
CA LYS A 16 -6.88 0.01 -7.15
C LYS A 16 -8.25 0.33 -6.55
N LYS A 17 -8.52 -0.17 -5.35
CA LYS A 17 -9.82 0.05 -4.68
C LYS A 17 -9.95 1.50 -4.22
N LEU A 18 -8.90 2.09 -3.68
CA LEU A 18 -8.86 3.50 -3.28
C LEU A 18 -9.19 4.44 -4.45
N GLU A 19 -8.74 4.13 -5.66
CA GLU A 19 -8.97 4.97 -6.84
C GLU A 19 -10.31 4.67 -7.54
N THR A 20 -10.85 3.45 -7.47
CA THR A 20 -12.05 3.07 -8.23
C THR A 20 -13.34 2.95 -7.41
N ASP A 21 -13.25 2.61 -6.11
CA ASP A 21 -14.42 2.38 -5.27
C ASP A 21 -14.82 3.67 -4.52
N PRO A 22 -16.00 4.25 -4.80
CA PRO A 22 -16.43 5.51 -4.20
C PRO A 22 -16.66 5.43 -2.69
N PHE A 23 -16.79 4.22 -2.12
CA PHE A 23 -17.00 4.01 -0.69
C PHE A 23 -15.72 3.65 0.06
N GLU A 24 -14.62 3.38 -0.63
CA GLU A 24 -13.37 2.99 0.05
C GLU A 24 -12.82 4.14 0.89
N MET A 25 -12.95 5.38 0.41
CA MET A 25 -12.49 6.56 1.13
C MET A 25 -13.16 6.69 2.50
N SER A 26 -14.47 6.44 2.63
CA SER A 26 -15.17 6.56 3.92
C SER A 26 -14.70 5.53 4.95
N GLN A 27 -14.20 4.37 4.51
CA GLN A 27 -13.65 3.35 5.40
C GLN A 27 -12.33 3.77 6.04
N ILE A 28 -11.55 4.61 5.35
CA ILE A 28 -10.17 4.93 5.75
C ILE A 28 -9.98 6.38 6.23
N LEU A 29 -10.87 7.31 5.84
CA LEU A 29 -10.68 8.76 6.07
C LEU A 29 -10.51 9.13 7.54
N PHE A 30 -11.18 8.40 8.43
CA PHE A 30 -11.14 8.63 9.88
C PHE A 30 -10.17 7.70 10.61
N LYS A 31 -9.27 7.01 9.88
CA LYS A 31 -8.25 6.13 10.46
C LYS A 31 -6.94 6.89 10.66
N HIS A 32 -6.22 6.57 11.73
CA HIS A 32 -4.89 7.14 11.99
C HIS A 32 -3.79 6.41 11.21
N LEU A 33 -4.02 5.15 10.85
CA LEU A 33 -3.11 4.36 10.04
C LEU A 33 -3.88 3.61 8.97
N VAL A 34 -3.40 3.64 7.73
CA VAL A 34 -3.94 2.88 6.61
C VAL A 34 -2.83 2.03 6.01
N LEU A 35 -3.08 0.73 5.89
CA LEU A 35 -2.14 -0.20 5.26
C LEU A 35 -2.67 -0.59 3.87
N SER A 36 -1.87 -0.37 2.84
CA SER A 36 -2.16 -0.84 1.49
C SER A 36 -1.21 -1.96 1.11
N ASN A 37 -1.75 -3.16 0.91
CA ASN A 37 -0.96 -4.33 0.54
C ASN A 37 -1.10 -4.58 -0.97
N GLU A 38 -0.08 -4.20 -1.73
CA GLU A 38 -0.02 -4.29 -3.18
C GLU A 38 0.69 -5.59 -3.60
N THR A 39 -0.11 -6.58 -4.00
CA THR A 39 0.39 -7.84 -4.56
C THR A 39 0.77 -7.71 -6.04
N GLU A 40 0.09 -6.82 -6.75
CA GLU A 40 0.24 -6.57 -8.18
C GLU A 40 0.86 -5.19 -8.43
N ALA A 41 1.48 -5.01 -9.59
CA ALA A 41 1.94 -3.68 -9.98
C ALA A 41 0.74 -2.78 -10.28
N TYR A 42 0.59 -1.70 -9.51
CA TYR A 42 -0.43 -0.68 -9.79
C TYR A 42 0.01 0.18 -10.99
N GLN A 43 -0.88 0.33 -11.97
CA GLN A 43 -0.74 1.24 -13.11
C GLN A 43 -2.02 2.07 -13.23
N GLY A 44 -1.89 3.40 -13.23
CA GLY A 44 -3.03 4.30 -13.35
C GLY A 44 -2.77 5.68 -12.74
N GLY A 45 -3.80 6.51 -12.81
CA GLY A 45 -3.86 7.76 -12.05
C GLY A 45 -3.96 7.48 -10.55
N ALA A 46 -3.43 8.38 -9.73
CA ALA A 46 -3.45 8.22 -8.28
C ALA A 46 -3.98 9.51 -7.64
N GLU A 47 -5.17 9.94 -8.06
CA GLU A 47 -5.76 11.21 -7.65
C GLU A 47 -6.18 11.17 -6.18
N ASN A 48 -6.83 10.09 -5.77
CA ASN A 48 -7.24 9.91 -4.37
C ASN A 48 -6.03 9.74 -3.46
N LEU A 49 -5.01 8.99 -3.87
CA LEU A 49 -3.75 8.90 -3.12
C LEU A 49 -3.05 10.27 -3.03
N LYS A 50 -3.01 11.05 -4.12
CA LYS A 50 -2.41 12.40 -4.12
C LYS A 50 -3.11 13.32 -3.13
N ALA A 51 -4.44 13.30 -3.13
CA ALA A 51 -5.25 14.08 -2.19
C ALA A 51 -5.03 13.63 -0.74
N LEU A 52 -4.98 12.31 -0.52
CA LEU A 52 -4.80 11.69 0.79
C LEU A 52 -3.44 11.99 1.42
N VAL A 53 -2.37 11.99 0.63
CA VAL A 53 -1.03 12.37 1.10
C VAL A 53 -0.81 13.89 1.04
N GLY A 54 -1.67 14.62 0.32
CA GLY A 54 -1.53 16.03 -0.01
C GLY A 54 -2.17 17.02 0.95
N SER A 55 -2.88 16.53 1.97
CA SER A 55 -3.73 17.35 2.84
C SER A 55 -4.83 18.09 2.06
N ASP A 56 -5.34 17.47 1.00
CA ASP A 56 -6.50 17.98 0.26
C ASP A 56 -7.80 17.49 0.92
N ILE A 57 -8.91 18.20 0.68
CA ILE A 57 -10.23 17.77 1.15
C ILE A 57 -10.66 16.54 0.37
N LEU A 58 -11.00 15.46 1.07
CA LEU A 58 -11.43 14.20 0.48
C LEU A 58 -12.94 14.02 0.59
N LYS A 59 -13.54 13.52 -0.49
CA LYS A 59 -14.95 13.13 -0.52
C LYS A 59 -15.10 11.67 -0.10
N ALA A 60 -15.83 11.44 0.98
CA ALA A 60 -16.18 10.12 1.49
C ALA A 60 -17.67 9.86 1.30
N ASN A 61 -18.01 8.95 0.39
CA ASN A 61 -19.39 8.49 0.23
C ASN A 61 -19.70 7.40 1.27
N GLU A 62 -20.86 7.48 1.90
CA GLU A 62 -21.38 6.46 2.81
C GLU A 62 -22.55 5.73 2.14
N LYS A 63 -22.62 4.41 2.34
CA LYS A 63 -23.74 3.64 1.79
C LYS A 63 -25.04 4.10 2.45
N HIS A 64 -26.09 4.24 1.64
CA HIS A 64 -27.42 4.66 2.08
C HIS A 64 -27.52 6.09 2.61
N GLN A 65 -26.49 6.92 2.40
CA GLN A 65 -26.56 8.36 2.65
C GLN A 65 -26.42 9.11 1.33
N ASN A 66 -27.26 10.12 1.15
CA ASN A 66 -27.25 10.96 -0.06
C ASN A 66 -26.15 12.03 -0.01
N ASP A 67 -25.78 12.44 1.20
CA ASP A 67 -24.79 13.50 1.42
C ASP A 67 -23.41 12.93 1.74
N PRO A 68 -22.41 13.18 0.89
CA PRO A 68 -21.05 12.75 1.12
C PRO A 68 -20.37 13.63 2.16
N ARG A 69 -19.52 13.01 2.99
CA ARG A 69 -18.69 13.73 3.95
C ARG A 69 -17.45 14.29 3.26
N HIS A 70 -17.03 15.47 3.69
CA HIS A 70 -15.83 16.12 3.21
C HIS A 70 -14.92 16.43 4.40
N GLU A 71 -13.74 15.82 4.44
CA GLU A 71 -12.82 15.96 5.56
C GLU A 71 -11.38 15.74 5.09
N TYR A 72 -10.42 16.24 5.88
CA TYR A 72 -9.00 15.97 5.66
C TYR A 72 -8.58 14.63 6.24
N PHE A 73 -7.74 13.89 5.51
CA PHE A 73 -7.09 12.72 6.09
C PHE A 73 -5.97 13.16 7.05
N LYS A 74 -6.08 12.76 8.32
CA LYS A 74 -5.14 13.12 9.39
C LYS A 74 -4.18 11.98 9.77
N GLY A 75 -4.31 10.83 9.12
CA GLY A 75 -3.50 9.65 9.40
C GLY A 75 -2.28 9.51 8.50
N HIS A 76 -1.66 8.34 8.56
CA HIS A 76 -0.61 7.93 7.63
C HIS A 76 -1.05 6.72 6.81
N ILE A 77 -0.66 6.71 5.54
CA ILE A 77 -0.78 5.54 4.67
C ILE A 77 0.59 4.88 4.47
N VAL A 78 0.63 3.57 4.58
CA VAL A 78 1.82 2.76 4.31
C VAL A 78 1.50 1.83 3.16
N LEU A 79 2.20 2.03 2.05
CA LEU A 79 2.10 1.19 0.85
C LEU A 79 3.19 0.13 0.92
N ILE A 80 2.78 -1.14 0.91
CA ILE A 80 3.65 -2.30 0.98
C ILE A 80 3.43 -3.11 -0.27
N GLY A 81 4.46 -3.30 -1.09
CA GLY A 81 4.36 -4.08 -2.29
C GLY A 81 5.70 -4.64 -2.74
N LYS A 82 5.64 -5.74 -3.49
CA LYS A 82 6.84 -6.37 -4.08
C LYS A 82 7.35 -5.60 -5.29
N ASN A 83 6.43 -5.05 -6.07
CA ASN A 83 6.71 -4.37 -7.32
C ASN A 83 6.78 -2.85 -7.11
N PRO A 84 7.60 -2.14 -7.90
CA PRO A 84 7.58 -0.69 -7.89
C PRO A 84 6.19 -0.16 -8.27
N LEU A 85 5.74 0.88 -7.59
CA LEU A 85 4.53 1.61 -7.95
C LEU A 85 4.78 2.40 -9.23
N SER A 86 3.98 2.15 -10.26
CA SER A 86 4.05 2.87 -11.53
C SER A 86 2.90 3.88 -11.59
N ILE A 87 3.00 4.92 -10.78
CA ILE A 87 2.00 5.98 -10.70
C ILE A 87 2.34 7.09 -11.69
N THR A 88 1.35 7.50 -12.49
CA THR A 88 1.50 8.65 -13.38
C THR A 88 1.42 9.94 -12.56
N ASP A 89 2.57 10.54 -12.27
CA ASP A 89 2.66 11.80 -11.52
C ASP A 89 3.38 12.88 -12.30
N THR A 90 2.62 13.60 -13.12
CA THR A 90 3.11 14.67 -14.01
C THR A 90 3.80 15.82 -13.27
N GLY A 91 3.55 16.01 -11.96
CA GLY A 91 4.10 17.11 -11.15
C GLY A 91 5.10 16.73 -10.06
N GLY A 92 5.37 15.43 -9.85
CA GLY A 92 6.21 14.95 -8.74
C GLY A 92 5.66 15.28 -7.34
N ALA A 93 4.36 15.59 -7.22
CA ALA A 93 3.73 15.93 -5.96
C ALA A 93 3.76 14.76 -4.96
N LEU A 94 3.59 13.52 -5.44
CA LEU A 94 3.71 12.33 -4.59
C LEU A 94 5.16 12.12 -4.15
N LEU A 95 6.12 12.28 -5.06
CA LEU A 95 7.53 12.03 -4.76
C LEU A 95 8.08 12.96 -3.66
N ARG A 96 7.49 14.16 -3.49
CA ARG A 96 7.87 15.10 -2.42
C ARG A 96 7.24 14.78 -1.06
N ARG A 97 6.17 13.97 -1.04
CA ARG A 97 5.38 13.69 0.16
C ARG A 97 5.48 12.24 0.62
N VAL A 98 5.95 11.35 -0.24
CA VAL A 98 6.11 9.91 0.03
C VAL A 98 7.58 9.57 0.27
N ARG A 99 7.84 8.77 1.30
CA ARG A 99 9.16 8.19 1.57
C ARG A 99 9.20 6.76 1.02
N LEU A 100 9.92 6.55 -0.07
CA LEU A 100 10.12 5.22 -0.63
C LEU A 100 11.25 4.50 0.13
N ILE A 101 10.89 3.42 0.81
CA ILE A 101 11.87 2.51 1.42
C ILE A 101 11.95 1.28 0.52
N LYS A 102 13.05 1.18 -0.23
CA LYS A 102 13.35 -0.03 -1.00
C LYS A 102 14.19 -0.95 -0.12
N GLU A 103 13.63 -2.11 0.22
CA GLU A 103 14.44 -3.18 0.78
C GLU A 103 15.50 -3.57 -0.26
N ARG A 104 16.77 -3.35 0.07
CA ARG A 104 17.86 -4.02 -0.64
C ARG A 104 17.92 -5.41 -0.04
N PRO A 105 17.89 -6.49 -0.85
CA PRO A 105 18.14 -7.81 -0.30
C PRO A 105 19.49 -7.75 0.42
N SER A 106 19.52 -8.09 1.71
CA SER A 106 20.76 -8.24 2.47
C SER A 106 21.45 -9.54 2.05
N MET A 107 21.82 -9.63 0.78
CA MET A 107 22.71 -10.65 0.25
C MET A 107 24.15 -10.27 0.63
N SER A 108 24.44 -10.42 1.92
CA SER A 108 25.80 -10.47 2.46
C SER A 108 25.80 -11.59 3.50
N ALA A 109 26.27 -12.77 3.08
CA ALA A 109 26.45 -13.99 3.86
C ALA A 109 25.24 -14.93 4.08
N ARG A 110 24.57 -15.37 3.02
CA ARG A 110 24.00 -16.75 2.94
C ARG A 110 24.17 -17.36 1.54
N ARG A 111 25.42 -17.42 1.08
CA ARG A 111 25.85 -18.41 0.07
C ARG A 111 26.10 -19.70 0.84
N GLY A 112 25.11 -20.58 0.87
CA GLY A 112 25.17 -21.89 1.53
C GLY A 112 24.06 -22.07 2.56
N ARG A 113 23.27 -23.13 2.37
CA ARG A 113 22.08 -23.55 3.16
C ARG A 113 20.83 -22.74 2.77
N ILE A 114 19.80 -23.29 2.14
CA ILE A 114 19.18 -24.62 2.28
C ILE A 114 18.54 -24.97 0.93
N TYR A 115 18.92 -26.09 0.31
CA TYR A 115 18.08 -26.76 -0.69
C TYR A 115 17.25 -27.80 0.06
N TYR A 116 15.94 -27.83 -0.18
CA TYR A 116 15.06 -28.88 0.31
C TYR A 116 15.57 -30.24 -0.21
N THR A 117 16.02 -31.08 0.71
CA THR A 117 16.28 -32.50 0.46
C THR A 117 14.94 -33.21 0.56
N GLY A 118 14.43 -33.69 -0.57
CA GLY A 118 13.13 -34.34 -0.62
C GLY A 118 12.67 -34.75 -2.00
N GLN A 119 13.57 -35.24 -2.86
CA GLN A 119 13.29 -36.25 -3.89
C GLN A 119 14.61 -36.71 -4.53
N GLU A 120 14.68 -38.01 -4.75
CA GLU A 120 15.87 -38.83 -5.05
C GLU A 120 16.76 -38.27 -6.15
N VAL A 121 18.08 -38.31 -5.94
CA VAL A 121 19.07 -38.13 -7.01
C VAL A 121 19.87 -39.40 -7.14
N ASN A 122 19.59 -40.10 -8.23
CA ASN A 122 20.15 -41.38 -8.63
C ASN A 122 21.27 -41.12 -9.66
N GLY A 123 22.52 -41.49 -9.33
CA GLY A 123 23.71 -41.57 -10.22
C GLY A 123 24.18 -40.26 -10.89
N LYS A 124 25.45 -40.05 -11.25
CA LYS A 124 26.63 -40.91 -11.38
C LYS A 124 27.85 -39.97 -11.47
N GLU A 125 28.94 -40.28 -10.77
CA GLU A 125 30.23 -39.58 -10.91
C GLU A 125 30.85 -39.85 -12.29
N ILE A 126 31.31 -38.79 -12.95
CA ILE A 126 32.57 -38.72 -13.72
C ILE A 126 33.13 -37.30 -13.56
#